data_AF-A0A7S1D953-F1
#
_entry.id   AF-A0A7S1D953-F1
#
_cell.length_a   1.000
_cell.length_b   1.000
_cell.length_c   1.000
_cell.angle_alpha   90.00
_cell.angle_beta   90.00
_cell.angle_gamma   90.00
#
_symmetry.space_group_name_H-M   'P 1'
#
loop_
_entity.id
_entity.type
_entity.pdbx_description
1 polymer ?
#
loop_
_entity_poly.entity_id
_entity_poly.type
_entity_poly.pdbx_seq_one_letter_code
_entity_poly.pdbx_strand_id
1 'polypeptide(L)'
;WTLTVNTASAPTVGEIHLDITSLETDTTVSTRPIDIVGDADADIVEVLKDTGLIKEVTATADPTITATSWTYSFTLTNPLRLKDIRVRWENDCTTAGCFPLKRAMTPAEVITGASASATTPDALAESAVCSNRGTCDASSGDCSCFEGFYGRACEMQTVLI
;
A
#
# COMPACT_ATOMS: atom_id res chain seq x y z
N TRP A 1 1.76 -8.89 -2.16
CA TRP A 1 2.36 -7.74 -1.48
C TRP A 1 3.06 -8.21 -0.23
N THR A 2 4.20 -7.63 0.07
CA THR A 2 4.99 -7.95 1.25
C THR A 2 5.28 -6.67 1.99
N LEU A 3 4.98 -6.68 3.28
CA LEU A 3 5.25 -5.60 4.21
C LEU A 3 6.39 -6.07 5.12
N THR A 4 7.49 -5.33 5.14
CA THR A 4 8.62 -5.61 6.01
C THR A 4 8.83 -4.44 6.95
N VAL A 5 8.88 -4.74 8.25
CA VAL A 5 9.22 -3.79 9.31
C VAL A 5 10.51 -4.26 9.96
N ASN A 6 11.57 -3.47 9.80
CA ASN A 6 12.87 -3.72 10.39
C ASN A 6 12.99 -2.96 11.70
N THR A 7 13.56 -3.64 12.69
CA THR A 7 13.64 -3.20 14.07
C THR A 7 15.04 -3.43 14.63
N ALA A 8 15.55 -2.50 15.45
CA ALA A 8 16.84 -2.65 16.13
C ALA A 8 16.78 -3.70 17.25
N SER A 9 15.59 -3.95 17.81
CA SER A 9 15.32 -4.97 18.84
C SER A 9 13.85 -5.38 18.79
N ALA A 10 13.50 -6.52 19.38
CA ALA A 10 12.13 -7.02 19.38
C ALA A 10 11.20 -6.06 20.15
N PRO A 11 10.21 -5.43 19.48
CA PRO A 11 9.27 -4.54 20.15
C PRO A 11 8.29 -5.33 21.03
N THR A 12 7.88 -4.74 22.16
CA THR A 12 6.81 -5.27 23.03
C THR A 12 5.45 -4.65 22.73
N VAL A 13 5.44 -3.49 22.08
CA VAL A 13 4.27 -2.79 21.55
C VAL A 13 4.71 -2.09 20.27
N GLY A 14 3.86 -2.10 19.25
CA GLY A 14 4.12 -1.35 18.02
C GLY A 14 2.85 -1.24 17.19
N GLU A 15 2.47 -0.02 16.85
CA GLU A 15 1.41 0.23 15.89
C GLU A 15 1.98 0.93 14.65
N ILE A 16 1.49 0.53 13.48
CA ILE A 16 1.83 1.17 12.20
C ILE A 16 0.56 1.53 11.44
N HIS A 17 0.71 2.37 10.42
CA HIS A 17 -0.36 2.68 9.47
C HIS A 17 0.16 2.52 8.05
N LEU A 18 -0.73 2.25 7.12
CA LEU A 18 -0.40 2.13 5.71
C LEU A 18 -1.07 3.28 4.95
N ASP A 19 -0.26 4.04 4.22
CA ASP A 19 -0.72 5.01 3.24
C ASP A 19 -0.84 4.29 1.90
N ILE A 20 -2.06 4.15 1.41
CA ILE A 20 -2.37 3.46 0.16
C ILE A 20 -2.71 4.51 -0.89
N THR A 21 -1.96 4.54 -1.99
CA THR A 21 -2.18 5.51 -3.06
C THR A 21 -2.79 4.85 -4.28
N SER A 22 -3.92 5.36 -4.73
CA SER A 22 -4.57 4.94 -5.98
C SER A 22 -3.81 5.49 -7.19
N LEU A 23 -3.59 4.66 -8.21
CA LEU A 23 -3.00 5.08 -9.48
C LEU A 23 -4.00 5.84 -10.35
N GLU A 24 -5.30 5.51 -10.23
CA GLU A 24 -6.36 6.09 -11.06
C GLU A 24 -6.70 7.52 -10.65
N THR A 25 -6.81 7.74 -9.34
CA THR A 25 -7.23 9.03 -8.77
C THR A 25 -6.08 9.83 -8.18
N ASP A 26 -4.90 9.22 -8.03
CA ASP A 26 -3.73 9.81 -7.35
C ASP A 26 -4.03 10.26 -5.91
N THR A 27 -5.06 9.67 -5.30
CA THR A 27 -5.47 9.95 -3.93
C THR A 27 -4.83 8.95 -2.98
N THR A 28 -4.32 9.44 -1.86
CA THR A 28 -3.79 8.63 -0.76
C THR A 28 -4.82 8.48 0.35
N VAL A 29 -5.05 7.25 0.80
CA VAL A 29 -5.89 6.91 1.95
C VAL A 29 -5.03 6.24 3.00
N SER A 30 -5.05 6.77 4.21
CA SER A 30 -4.36 6.16 5.35
C SER A 30 -5.28 5.17 6.04
N THR A 31 -4.74 4.02 6.41
CA THR A 31 -5.46 3.03 7.19
C THR A 31 -5.65 3.45 8.65
N ARG A 32 -6.48 2.72 9.40
CA ARG A 32 -6.47 2.74 10.88
C ARG A 32 -5.16 2.10 11.43
N PRO A 33 -4.84 2.28 12.73
CA PRO A 33 -3.66 1.64 13.34
C PRO A 33 -3.72 0.13 13.23
N ILE A 34 -2.56 -0.48 12.99
CA ILE A 34 -2.35 -1.93 12.93
C ILE A 34 -1.37 -2.30 14.04
N ASP A 35 -1.79 -3.13 14.98
CA ASP A 35 -0.87 -3.69 15.98
C ASP A 35 -0.01 -4.78 15.34
N ILE A 36 1.31 -4.53 15.25
CA ILE A 36 2.25 -5.48 14.67
C ILE A 36 2.77 -6.50 15.70
N VAL A 37 2.63 -6.25 17.00
CA VAL A 37 3.15 -7.15 18.04
C VAL A 37 2.10 -8.15 18.52
N GLY A 38 0.81 -7.83 18.34
CA GLY A 38 -0.33 -8.70 18.61
C GLY A 38 -0.69 -9.67 17.46
N ASP A 39 -1.98 -10.06 17.38
CA ASP A 39 -2.54 -10.87 16.30
C ASP A 39 -2.74 -10.02 15.03
N ALA A 40 -1.60 -9.64 14.44
CA ALA A 40 -1.53 -8.69 13.34
C ALA A 40 -2.23 -9.17 12.05
N ASP A 41 -2.41 -10.48 11.88
CA ASP A 41 -2.95 -11.06 10.65
C ASP A 41 -4.44 -10.76 10.46
N ALA A 42 -5.23 -10.85 11.55
CA ALA A 42 -6.64 -10.49 11.50
C ALA A 42 -6.84 -8.99 11.28
N ASP A 43 -6.00 -8.16 11.91
CA ASP A 43 -6.14 -6.71 11.84
C ASP A 43 -5.74 -6.18 10.45
N ILE A 44 -4.62 -6.64 9.87
CA ILE A 44 -4.16 -6.20 8.53
C ILE A 44 -5.26 -6.40 7.47
N VAL A 45 -5.97 -7.53 7.47
CA VAL A 45 -7.00 -7.81 6.45
C VAL A 45 -8.17 -6.85 6.52
N GLU A 46 -8.68 -6.60 7.72
CA GLU A 46 -9.80 -5.68 7.92
C GLU A 46 -9.39 -4.24 7.62
N VAL A 47 -8.23 -3.85 8.13
CA VAL A 47 -7.68 -2.51 7.98
C VAL A 47 -7.49 -2.13 6.51
N LEU A 48 -7.01 -3.05 5.68
CA LEU A 48 -6.85 -2.83 4.24
C LEU A 48 -8.21 -2.67 3.54
N LYS A 49 -9.22 -3.46 3.92
CA LYS A 49 -10.57 -3.41 3.34
C LYS A 49 -11.32 -2.13 3.71
N ASP A 50 -11.10 -1.59 4.91
CA ASP A 50 -11.71 -0.34 5.38
C ASP A 50 -11.32 0.88 4.51
N THR A 51 -10.19 0.81 3.80
CA THR A 51 -9.75 1.92 2.92
C THR A 51 -10.65 2.11 1.69
N GLY A 52 -11.44 1.10 1.31
CA GLY A 52 -12.24 1.09 0.09
C GLY A 52 -11.42 0.99 -1.21
N LEU A 53 -10.09 1.15 -1.15
CA LEU A 53 -9.19 0.97 -2.28
C LEU A 53 -8.87 -0.51 -2.55
N ILE A 54 -8.90 -1.32 -1.50
CA ILE A 54 -8.67 -2.76 -1.57
C ILE A 54 -9.99 -3.45 -1.26
N LYS A 55 -10.55 -4.18 -2.22
CA LYS A 55 -11.85 -4.85 -2.04
C LYS A 55 -11.69 -6.27 -1.51
N GLU A 56 -10.60 -6.94 -1.88
CA GLU A 56 -10.39 -8.34 -1.52
C GLU A 56 -8.93 -8.67 -1.21
N VAL A 57 -8.75 -9.40 -0.11
CA VAL A 57 -7.49 -9.98 0.36
C VAL A 57 -7.75 -11.48 0.52
N THR A 58 -6.99 -12.32 -0.18
CA THR A 58 -7.29 -13.76 -0.32
C THR A 58 -6.33 -14.67 0.43
N ALA A 59 -5.11 -14.19 0.71
CA ALA A 59 -4.17 -14.94 1.52
C ALA A 59 -3.41 -14.00 2.42
N THR A 60 -3.36 -14.31 3.71
CA THR A 60 -2.34 -13.85 4.64
C THR A 60 -1.49 -15.08 4.97
N ALA A 61 -0.17 -14.94 4.88
CA ALA A 61 0.72 -15.93 5.45
C ALA A 61 1.09 -15.49 6.86
N ASP A 62 1.28 -16.46 7.75
CA ASP A 62 1.80 -16.19 9.10
C ASP A 62 3.06 -15.31 9.00
N PRO A 63 3.18 -14.26 9.83
CA PRO A 63 4.29 -13.36 9.77
C PRO A 63 5.59 -14.11 10.03
N THR A 64 6.58 -13.87 9.18
CA THR A 64 7.93 -14.33 9.48
C THR A 64 8.54 -13.33 10.47
N ILE A 65 8.50 -13.69 11.74
CA ILE A 65 9.02 -12.88 12.84
C ILE A 65 10.42 -13.35 13.21
N THR A 66 11.34 -12.40 13.24
CA THR A 66 12.68 -12.57 13.79
C THR A 66 12.91 -11.51 14.87
N ALA A 67 14.00 -11.63 15.62
CA ALA A 67 14.31 -10.66 16.69
C ALA A 67 14.42 -9.21 16.22
N THR A 68 14.64 -8.98 14.92
CA THR A 68 14.90 -7.65 14.32
C THR A 68 14.10 -7.38 13.05
N SER A 69 13.26 -8.30 12.57
CA SER A 69 12.49 -8.12 11.34
C SER A 69 11.16 -8.85 11.42
N TRP A 70 10.09 -8.13 11.08
CA TRP A 70 8.73 -8.63 11.02
C TRP A 70 8.26 -8.51 9.58
N THR A 71 7.96 -9.64 8.95
CA THR A 71 7.56 -9.69 7.55
C THR A 71 6.18 -10.28 7.43
N TYR A 72 5.22 -9.47 6.99
CA TYR A 72 3.85 -9.86 6.69
C TYR A 72 3.70 -10.04 5.20
N SER A 73 3.08 -11.14 4.79
CA SER A 73 2.83 -11.43 3.39
C SER A 73 1.35 -11.55 3.16
N PHE A 74 0.82 -10.77 2.23
CA PHE A 74 -0.59 -10.86 1.86
C PHE A 74 -0.81 -10.70 0.36
N THR A 75 -1.83 -11.38 -0.14
CA THR A 75 -2.20 -11.38 -1.55
C THR A 75 -3.51 -10.64 -1.74
N LEU A 76 -3.46 -9.58 -2.53
CA LEU A 76 -4.62 -8.82 -2.98
C LEU A 76 -5.12 -9.44 -4.29
N THR A 77 -6.40 -9.74 -4.38
CA THR A 77 -7.04 -10.35 -5.56
C THR A 77 -7.97 -9.40 -6.29
N ASN A 78 -8.49 -8.40 -5.58
CA ASN A 78 -9.30 -7.33 -6.16
C ASN A 78 -8.87 -5.95 -5.62
N PRO A 79 -7.63 -5.51 -5.88
CA PRO A 79 -7.23 -4.13 -5.61
C PRO A 79 -7.75 -3.21 -6.72
N LEU A 80 -8.15 -1.98 -6.36
CA LEU A 80 -8.09 -0.87 -7.34
C LEU A 80 -6.63 -0.71 -7.77
N ARG A 81 -6.36 -0.15 -8.95
CA ARG A 81 -4.97 -0.01 -9.42
C ARG A 81 -4.18 0.82 -8.41
N LEU A 82 -3.26 0.18 -7.70
CA LEU A 82 -2.47 0.82 -6.65
C LEU A 82 -1.18 1.38 -7.25
N LYS A 83 -0.90 2.64 -6.95
CA LYS A 83 0.37 3.29 -7.30
C LYS A 83 1.47 2.87 -6.33
N ASP A 84 1.16 2.89 -5.04
CA ASP A 84 2.13 2.61 -3.98
C ASP A 84 1.41 2.29 -2.65
N ILE A 85 2.06 1.51 -1.80
CA ILE A 85 1.69 1.32 -0.40
C ILE A 85 2.90 1.73 0.43
N ARG A 86 2.72 2.67 1.36
CA ARG A 86 3.80 3.13 2.23
C ARG A 86 3.48 2.86 3.68
N VAL A 87 4.48 2.40 4.41
CA VAL A 87 4.38 2.25 5.86
C VAL A 87 4.64 3.60 6.50
N ARG A 88 3.80 3.98 7.46
CA ARG A 88 3.97 5.17 8.29
C ARG A 88 4.05 4.75 9.75
N TRP A 89 5.13 5.18 10.38
CA TRP A 89 5.44 4.91 11.79
C TRP A 89 6.05 6.12 12.53
N GLU A 90 6.39 7.19 11.80
CA GLU A 90 7.16 8.32 12.33
C GLU A 90 6.27 9.55 12.57
N ASN A 91 6.50 10.24 13.70
CA ASN A 91 5.80 11.46 14.16
C ASN A 91 4.34 11.30 14.61
N ASP A 92 4.00 10.11 15.12
CA ASP A 92 2.67 9.85 15.65
C ASP A 92 2.48 10.47 17.04
N CYS A 93 1.37 11.18 17.25
CA CYS A 93 1.06 11.78 18.54
C CYS A 93 0.69 10.70 19.57
N THR A 94 1.54 10.51 20.57
CA THR A 94 1.40 9.53 21.65
C THR A 94 0.83 10.14 22.93
N THR A 95 0.41 11.41 22.89
CA THR A 95 -0.09 12.16 24.05
C THR A 95 -1.62 12.06 24.14
N ALA A 96 -2.15 11.95 25.37
CA ALA A 96 -3.58 11.98 25.63
C ALA A 96 -4.23 13.23 25.01
N GLY A 97 -5.27 13.03 24.19
CA GLY A 97 -5.98 14.11 23.47
C GLY A 97 -5.82 14.07 21.95
N CYS A 98 -4.94 13.24 21.41
CA CYS A 98 -4.85 12.99 19.98
C CYS A 98 -5.88 11.95 19.52
N PHE A 99 -6.51 12.19 18.36
CA PHE A 99 -7.43 11.25 17.71
C PHE A 99 -6.98 10.97 16.27
N PRO A 100 -6.66 9.71 15.91
CA PRO A 100 -6.58 8.55 16.80
C PRO A 100 -5.36 8.63 17.74
N LEU A 101 -5.54 8.21 19.00
CA LEU A 101 -4.46 8.01 19.95
C LEU A 101 -3.70 6.75 19.52
N LYS A 102 -2.40 6.88 19.24
CA LYS A 102 -1.57 5.75 18.82
C LYS A 102 -0.67 5.29 19.96
N ARG A 103 -0.46 3.99 20.06
CA ARG A 103 0.48 3.36 20.98
C ARG A 103 1.88 3.51 20.43
N ALA A 104 2.70 4.26 21.15
CA ALA A 104 4.11 4.41 20.83
C ALA A 104 4.79 3.04 20.74
N MET A 105 5.75 2.91 19.83
CA MET A 105 6.60 1.72 19.81
C MET A 105 7.42 1.65 21.09
N THR A 106 7.58 0.46 21.64
CA THR A 106 8.41 0.24 22.82
C THR A 106 9.43 -0.86 22.55
N PRO A 107 10.75 -0.57 22.62
CA PRO A 107 11.37 0.76 22.81
C PRO A 107 11.08 1.81 21.70
N ALA A 108 11.18 3.11 22.05
CA ALA A 108 10.75 4.25 21.21
C ALA A 108 11.58 4.48 19.93
N GLU A 109 12.77 3.89 19.83
CA GLU A 109 13.69 4.03 18.70
C GLU A 109 14.04 2.65 18.14
N VAL A 110 12.99 1.90 17.80
CA VAL A 110 13.13 0.52 17.35
C VAL A 110 13.03 0.37 15.86
N ILE A 111 12.12 1.04 15.15
CA ILE A 111 12.05 0.86 13.69
C ILE A 111 13.27 1.51 13.02
N THR A 112 14.04 0.69 12.33
CA THR A 112 15.18 1.11 11.48
C THR A 112 14.78 1.27 10.02
N GLY A 113 13.59 0.79 9.65
CA GLY A 113 12.96 1.07 8.37
C GLY A 113 11.75 0.16 8.13
N ALA A 114 10.76 0.65 7.41
CA ALA A 114 9.66 -0.17 6.95
C ALA A 114 9.34 0.09 5.47
N SER A 115 9.00 -0.97 4.76
CA SER A 115 8.71 -0.94 3.33
C SER A 115 7.56 -1.88 3.01
N ALA A 116 6.76 -1.50 2.01
CA ALA A 116 5.82 -2.40 1.39
C ALA A 116 6.17 -2.51 -0.10
N SER A 117 6.08 -3.72 -0.65
CA SER A 117 6.41 -3.98 -2.04
C SER A 117 5.43 -4.97 -2.67
N ALA A 118 5.13 -4.76 -3.95
CA ALA A 118 4.35 -5.69 -4.74
C ALA A 118 5.24 -6.83 -5.22
N THR A 119 4.90 -8.07 -4.87
CA THR A 119 5.59 -9.28 -5.35
C THR A 119 5.27 -9.61 -6.80
N THR A 120 4.16 -9.08 -7.32
CA THR A 120 3.78 -9.15 -8.73
C THR A 120 3.36 -7.75 -9.17
N PRO A 121 3.99 -7.14 -10.20
CA PRO A 121 3.47 -5.92 -10.79
C PRO A 121 2.06 -6.21 -11.36
N ASP A 122 1.20 -5.19 -11.32
CA ASP A 122 -0.18 -5.22 -11.81
C ASP A 122 -0.23 -5.90 -13.19
N ALA A 123 -0.73 -7.15 -13.24
CA ALA A 123 -0.65 -7.99 -14.44
C ALA A 123 -1.50 -7.43 -15.61
N LEU A 124 -2.34 -6.43 -15.32
CA LEU A 124 -3.15 -5.68 -16.28
C LEU A 124 -2.50 -4.35 -16.69
N ALA A 125 -1.37 -3.97 -16.09
CA ALA A 125 -0.61 -2.80 -16.52
C ALA A 125 0.12 -3.14 -17.82
N GLU A 126 -0.40 -2.65 -18.93
CA GLU A 126 0.33 -2.61 -20.19
C GLU A 126 1.51 -1.66 -20.03
N SER A 127 2.71 -2.23 -19.92
CA SER A 127 3.96 -1.48 -19.69
C SER A 127 4.48 -0.78 -20.96
N ALA A 128 3.70 -0.77 -22.04
CA ALA A 128 4.06 -0.06 -23.25
C ALA A 128 3.80 1.44 -23.09
N VAL A 129 4.65 2.26 -23.70
CA VAL A 129 4.46 3.71 -23.71
C VAL A 129 3.08 4.03 -24.31
N CYS A 130 2.24 4.69 -23.52
CA CYS A 130 0.84 4.97 -23.86
C CYS A 130 0.05 3.74 -24.32
N SER A 131 0.33 2.56 -23.74
CA SER A 131 -0.27 1.27 -24.11
C SER A 131 -0.19 0.91 -25.60
N ASN A 132 0.70 1.55 -26.38
CA ASN A 132 0.70 1.55 -27.86
C ASN A 132 -0.62 2.05 -28.49
N ARG A 133 -1.42 2.80 -27.73
CA ARG A 133 -2.75 3.29 -28.10
C ARG A 133 -2.86 4.81 -27.99
N GLY A 134 -1.71 5.47 -27.96
CA GLY A 134 -1.59 6.91 -28.01
C GLY A 134 -0.20 7.35 -28.43
N THR A 135 -0.04 8.66 -28.62
CA THR A 135 1.25 9.31 -28.86
C THR A 135 1.78 9.86 -27.54
N CYS A 136 3.05 9.58 -27.23
CA CYS A 136 3.72 10.08 -26.02
C CYS A 136 4.43 11.40 -26.29
N ASP A 137 4.12 12.43 -25.50
CA ASP A 137 4.97 13.62 -25.42
C ASP A 137 6.07 13.38 -24.38
N ALA A 138 7.29 13.13 -24.84
CA ALA A 138 8.43 12.87 -23.97
C ALA A 138 8.84 14.08 -23.10
N SER A 139 8.37 15.28 -23.40
CA SER A 139 8.72 16.51 -22.69
C SER A 139 7.87 16.71 -21.44
N SER A 140 6.59 16.34 -21.48
CA SER A 140 5.68 16.41 -20.33
C SER A 140 5.44 15.05 -19.66
N GLY A 141 5.63 13.96 -20.39
CA GLY A 141 5.30 12.60 -19.94
C GLY A 141 3.82 12.25 -20.10
N ASP A 142 3.04 13.03 -20.86
CA ASP A 142 1.62 12.79 -21.10
C ASP A 142 1.37 11.97 -22.38
N CYS A 143 0.31 11.17 -22.34
CA CYS A 143 -0.17 10.38 -23.46
C CYS A 143 -1.38 11.01 -24.14
N SER A 144 -1.30 11.25 -25.44
CA SER A 144 -2.43 11.63 -26.29
C SER A 144 -3.07 10.39 -26.91
N CYS A 145 -4.22 9.97 -26.38
CA CYS A 145 -4.87 8.72 -26.78
C CYS A 145 -5.55 8.78 -28.15
N PHE A 146 -5.52 7.65 -28.87
CA PHE A 146 -6.28 7.48 -30.11
C PHE A 146 -7.78 7.32 -29.81
N GLU A 147 -8.59 7.48 -30.86
CA GLU A 147 -10.05 7.40 -30.73
C GLU A 147 -10.48 6.06 -30.13
N GLY A 148 -11.42 6.13 -29.18
CA GLY A 148 -11.92 4.97 -28.46
C GLY A 148 -11.06 4.54 -27.26
N PHE A 149 -9.91 5.18 -27.02
CA PHE A 149 -9.05 4.90 -25.86
C PHE A 149 -8.94 6.11 -24.92
N TYR A 150 -8.80 5.84 -23.63
CA TYR A 150 -8.69 6.85 -22.57
C TYR A 150 -7.90 6.32 -21.36
N GLY A 151 -7.65 7.19 -20.37
CA GLY A 151 -6.77 6.92 -19.24
C GLY A 151 -5.42 7.64 -19.37
N ARG A 152 -4.62 7.65 -18.29
CA ARG A 152 -3.31 8.36 -18.28
C ARG A 152 -2.30 7.74 -19.23
N ALA A 153 -2.45 6.46 -19.55
CA ALA A 153 -1.60 5.72 -20.48
C ALA A 153 -2.40 5.12 -21.65
N CYS A 154 -3.63 5.59 -21.92
CA CYS A 154 -4.50 5.03 -22.97
C CYS A 154 -4.81 3.53 -22.78
N GLU A 155 -4.82 3.10 -21.52
CA GLU A 155 -5.00 1.72 -21.11
C GLU A 155 -6.47 1.28 -21.15
N MET A 156 -7.42 2.23 -21.07
CA MET A 156 -8.85 1.95 -21.06
C MET A 156 -9.45 2.12 -22.46
N GLN A 157 -10.43 1.29 -22.81
CA GLN A 157 -11.15 1.35 -24.08
C GLN A 157 -12.64 1.62 -23.82
N THR A 158 -13.25 2.51 -24.60
CA THR A 158 -14.71 2.65 -24.63
C THR A 158 -15.32 1.58 -25.54
N VAL A 159 -16.38 0.94 -25.06
CA VAL A 159 -17.15 -0.05 -25.84
C VAL A 159 -18.22 0.63 -26.70
N LEU A 160 -18.40 1.94 -26.59
CA LEU A 160 -19.39 2.66 -27.38
C LEU A 160 -18.83 2.97 -28.78
N ILE A 161 -19.21 2.14 -29.75
CA ILE A 161 -19.15 2.41 -31.19
C ILE A 161 -20.42 3.12 -31.67
#